data_AF-A0A212FPP5-F1
#
_entry.id   AF-A0A212FPP5-F1
#
_cell.length_a   1.000
_cell.length_b   1.000
_cell.length_c   1.000
_cell.angle_alpha   90.00
_cell.angle_beta   90.00
_cell.angle_gamma   90.00
#
_symmetry.space_group_name_H-M   'P 1'
#
loop_
_entity.id
_entity.type
_entity.pdbx_description
1 polymer ?
#
loop_
_entity_poly.entity_id
_entity_poly.type
_entity_poly.pdbx_seq_one_letter_code
_entity_poly.pdbx_strand_id
1 'polypeptide(L)'
;MPQCKVNTSSLKFHRHYKLSAVKLVQNLRGNSNSFSRVAAFVKESATQGNITRFENLRGKKACFPEFGGISYVAFLRTAHERSIISSSDCDYARAVGEFFDGACAPGALAASHEIVQSSYNATNLCSLCKPAVNVNDSNFTCAFDYTNMYYGNNGSINCLADPTTDVAFVELDGIQAHLDAAKLQASDLRALCRDNTLAPSAGVQVPDSCLLASVVDSEVLARRNDPLANSLNVLLDNLDSYFGYNAANAKQLINLEIYSPFDKVSDLLFRNTAIGLTEPSDNAINAEARNYNELFRHLESCTGSTPPLPGLATKNFFSLVTLLGTALITRFVLY
;
A
#
# COMPACT_ATOMS: atom_id res chain seq x y z
N MET A 1 -21.25 -8.93 5.88
CA MET A 1 -21.19 -7.72 5.01
C MET A 1 -19.79 -7.64 4.46
N PRO A 2 -19.60 -7.48 3.14
CA PRO A 2 -18.27 -7.26 2.60
C PRO A 2 -17.79 -5.90 3.12
N GLN A 3 -16.69 -5.89 3.87
CA GLN A 3 -16.02 -4.64 4.21
C GLN A 3 -15.66 -3.93 2.91
N CYS A 4 -15.91 -2.62 2.82
CA CYS A 4 -15.32 -1.76 1.80
C CYS A 4 -13.81 -1.62 2.08
N LYS A 5 -13.05 -2.72 2.03
CA LYS A 5 -11.62 -2.63 1.73
C LYS A 5 -11.55 -2.30 0.26
N VAL A 6 -11.31 -1.04 -0.04
CA VAL A 6 -10.84 -0.60 -1.35
C VAL A 6 -9.39 -1.10 -1.49
N ASN A 7 -9.23 -2.42 -1.52
CA ASN A 7 -8.00 -3.07 -1.98
C ASN A 7 -7.98 -2.83 -3.48
N THR A 8 -7.31 -1.77 -3.86
CA THR A 8 -7.06 -1.42 -5.25
C THR A 8 -5.67 -0.86 -5.27
N SER A 9 -4.87 -1.33 -6.23
CA SER A 9 -3.45 -1.03 -6.29
C SER A 9 -3.19 0.47 -6.16
N SER A 10 -2.33 0.88 -5.23
CA SER A 10 -1.92 2.27 -5.08
C SER A 10 -1.38 2.83 -6.41
N LEU A 11 -0.67 2.00 -7.18
CA LEU A 11 -0.22 2.34 -8.53
C LEU A 11 -1.34 2.84 -9.46
N LYS A 12 -2.52 2.21 -9.45
CA LYS A 12 -3.67 2.60 -10.30
C LYS A 12 -4.19 3.98 -9.92
N PHE A 13 -4.36 4.29 -8.63
CA PHE A 13 -4.85 5.60 -8.23
C PHE A 13 -3.89 6.73 -8.58
N HIS A 14 -2.61 6.52 -8.27
CA HIS A 14 -1.59 7.52 -8.51
C HIS A 14 -1.30 7.71 -10.01
N ARG A 15 -1.25 6.62 -10.81
CA ARG A 15 -0.97 6.72 -12.26
C ARG A 15 -2.18 6.94 -13.14
N HIS A 16 -3.22 6.11 -13.01
CA HIS A 16 -4.37 6.11 -13.90
C HIS A 16 -5.27 7.31 -13.64
N TYR A 17 -5.73 7.39 -12.39
CA TYR A 17 -6.71 8.38 -11.98
C TYR A 17 -6.07 9.70 -11.59
N LYS A 18 -4.73 9.77 -11.59
CA LYS A 18 -3.96 10.96 -11.24
C LYS A 18 -4.42 11.52 -9.88
N LEU A 19 -4.57 10.63 -8.90
CA LEU A 19 -4.84 11.00 -7.52
C LEU A 19 -3.53 11.22 -6.76
N SER A 20 -3.63 11.93 -5.65
CA SER A 20 -2.54 12.13 -4.68
C SER A 20 -3.09 12.08 -3.27
N ALA A 21 -2.25 11.65 -2.34
CA ALA A 21 -2.57 11.65 -0.92
C ALA A 21 -2.83 13.08 -0.44
N VAL A 22 -3.92 13.26 0.30
CA VAL A 22 -4.30 14.49 1.00
C VAL A 22 -4.09 14.33 2.49
N LYS A 23 -4.47 13.16 3.04
CA LYS A 23 -4.15 12.76 4.41
C LYS A 23 -3.64 11.33 4.44
N LEU A 24 -2.74 11.06 5.37
CA LEU A 24 -2.29 9.75 5.77
C LEU A 24 -2.88 9.44 7.15
N VAL A 25 -3.30 8.21 7.38
CA VAL A 25 -3.79 7.78 8.70
C VAL A 25 -2.62 7.71 9.68
N GLN A 26 -2.82 8.23 10.88
CA GLN A 26 -1.91 8.06 12.00
C GLN A 26 -2.37 6.90 12.87
N ASN A 27 -1.43 6.08 13.31
CA ASN A 27 -1.69 4.93 14.17
C ASN A 27 -0.79 4.97 15.43
N LEU A 28 -1.18 4.21 16.46
CA LEU A 28 -0.38 4.05 17.68
C LEU A 28 0.90 3.25 17.39
N ARG A 29 2.06 3.83 17.67
CA ARG A 29 3.39 3.20 17.45
C ARG A 29 3.58 1.85 18.14
N GLY A 30 2.90 1.60 19.26
CA GLY A 30 2.99 0.34 20.00
C GLY A 30 2.19 -0.82 19.40
N ASN A 31 1.35 -0.56 18.39
CA ASN A 31 0.55 -1.59 17.73
C ASN A 31 1.05 -1.79 16.30
N SER A 32 1.96 -2.74 16.11
CA SER A 32 2.55 -3.05 14.80
C SER A 32 1.53 -3.53 13.76
N ASN A 33 0.37 -4.03 14.19
CA ASN A 33 -0.71 -4.45 13.29
C ASN A 33 -1.49 -3.26 12.70
N SER A 34 -1.26 -2.05 13.20
CA SER A 34 -1.86 -0.84 12.66
C SER A 34 -1.05 -0.22 11.51
N PHE A 35 0.03 -0.87 11.07
CA PHE A 35 0.89 -0.40 9.98
C PHE A 35 1.00 -1.48 8.90
N SER A 36 1.15 -1.05 7.65
CA SER A 36 1.48 -1.96 6.56
C SER A 36 2.98 -2.28 6.60
N ARG A 37 3.30 -3.49 7.08
CA ARG A 37 4.66 -4.01 7.24
C ARG A 37 4.92 -5.07 6.18
N VAL A 38 5.82 -4.80 5.24
CA VAL A 38 6.12 -5.69 4.10
C VAL A 38 7.43 -6.43 4.31
N ALA A 39 7.42 -7.74 4.05
CA ALA A 39 8.60 -8.59 4.02
C ALA A 39 8.67 -9.41 2.71
N ALA A 40 9.89 -9.78 2.32
CA ALA A 40 10.12 -10.82 1.31
C ALA A 40 10.44 -12.13 2.02
N PHE A 41 9.72 -13.20 1.72
CA PHE A 41 10.00 -14.54 2.22
C PHE A 41 10.47 -15.46 1.11
N VAL A 42 11.49 -16.24 1.43
CA VAL A 42 11.97 -17.37 0.62
C VAL A 42 11.87 -18.64 1.44
N LYS A 43 11.88 -19.80 0.78
CA LYS A 43 11.98 -21.09 1.45
C LYS A 43 13.32 -21.20 2.17
N GLU A 44 13.33 -21.66 3.42
CA GLU A 44 14.57 -21.79 4.19
C GLU A 44 15.55 -22.77 3.54
N SER A 45 15.04 -23.79 2.83
CA SER A 45 15.88 -24.68 2.03
C SER A 45 16.65 -23.96 0.91
N ALA A 46 16.16 -22.83 0.41
CA ALA A 46 16.83 -22.03 -0.62
C ALA A 46 17.93 -21.11 -0.04
N THR A 47 17.98 -20.89 1.27
CA THR A 47 18.95 -19.97 1.89
C THR A 47 20.36 -20.56 2.01
N GLN A 48 20.48 -21.87 1.80
CA GLN A 48 21.75 -22.61 1.74
C GLN A 48 22.47 -22.42 0.38
N GLY A 49 22.67 -21.15 -0.02
CA GLY A 49 23.49 -20.77 -1.17
C GLY A 49 22.75 -20.48 -2.49
N ASN A 50 21.43 -20.71 -2.57
CA ASN A 50 20.64 -20.37 -3.76
C ASN A 50 20.13 -18.92 -3.71
N ILE A 51 19.46 -18.52 -2.61
CA ILE A 51 18.89 -17.18 -2.45
C ILE A 51 19.31 -16.60 -1.10
N THR A 52 20.30 -15.72 -1.11
CA THR A 52 20.82 -15.04 0.10
C THR A 52 20.76 -13.52 0.04
N ARG A 53 20.48 -12.97 -1.15
CA ARG A 53 20.44 -11.53 -1.47
C ARG A 53 19.52 -11.26 -2.66
N PHE A 54 19.09 -10.01 -2.85
CA PHE A 54 18.12 -9.65 -3.90
C PHE A 54 18.64 -9.90 -5.32
N GLU A 55 19.95 -9.83 -5.54
CA GLU A 55 20.56 -10.13 -6.84
C GLU A 55 20.29 -11.57 -7.28
N ASN A 56 20.15 -12.51 -6.33
CA ASN A 56 19.86 -13.91 -6.62
C ASN A 56 18.43 -14.15 -7.11
N LEU A 57 17.55 -13.15 -6.98
CA LEU A 57 16.17 -13.23 -7.42
C LEU A 57 15.99 -13.04 -8.93
N ARG A 58 17.04 -12.62 -9.65
CA ARG A 58 16.99 -12.51 -11.12
C ARG A 58 16.73 -13.89 -11.74
N GLY A 59 15.71 -13.96 -12.60
CA GLY A 59 15.29 -15.22 -13.22
C GLY A 59 14.62 -16.20 -12.25
N LYS A 60 14.23 -15.77 -11.05
CA LYS A 60 13.41 -16.56 -10.12
C LYS A 60 11.93 -16.33 -10.36
N LYS A 61 11.10 -17.09 -9.64
CA LYS A 61 9.65 -17.03 -9.70
C LYS A 61 9.05 -16.37 -8.47
N ALA A 62 8.29 -15.30 -8.67
CA ALA A 62 7.83 -14.41 -7.60
C ALA A 62 6.31 -14.36 -7.42
N CYS A 63 5.88 -14.20 -6.18
CA CYS A 63 4.48 -14.07 -5.79
C CYS A 63 4.22 -12.69 -5.17
N PHE A 64 3.23 -11.98 -5.68
CA PHE A 64 2.78 -10.69 -5.19
C PHE A 64 1.27 -10.73 -4.90
N PRO A 65 0.80 -10.04 -3.83
CA PRO A 65 -0.62 -9.96 -3.50
C PRO A 65 -1.45 -9.40 -4.64
N GLU A 66 -0.86 -8.44 -5.34
CA GLU A 66 -1.47 -7.72 -6.43
C GLU A 66 -0.42 -6.90 -7.21
N PHE A 67 -0.70 -6.63 -8.48
CA PHE A 67 0.11 -5.72 -9.29
C PHE A 67 -0.03 -4.27 -8.78
N GLY A 68 1.09 -3.62 -8.48
CA GLY A 68 1.12 -2.21 -8.08
C GLY A 68 0.62 -1.89 -6.66
N GLY A 69 0.40 -2.91 -5.82
CA GLY A 69 0.16 -2.75 -4.39
C GLY A 69 1.45 -2.42 -3.62
N ILE A 70 1.33 -2.22 -2.30
CA ILE A 70 2.45 -1.81 -1.43
C ILE A 70 3.61 -2.82 -1.49
N SER A 71 3.33 -4.12 -1.46
CA SER A 71 4.37 -5.17 -1.55
C SER A 71 5.13 -5.15 -2.87
N TYR A 72 4.41 -4.88 -3.98
CA TYR A 72 5.01 -4.77 -5.32
C TYR A 72 5.92 -3.54 -5.42
N VAL A 73 5.46 -2.39 -4.92
CA VAL A 73 6.24 -1.14 -4.91
C VAL A 73 7.42 -1.23 -3.92
N ALA A 74 7.28 -1.95 -2.80
CA ALA A 74 8.36 -2.18 -1.83
C ALA A 74 9.50 -3.01 -2.42
N PHE A 75 9.18 -4.02 -3.24
CA PHE A 75 10.20 -4.73 -4.02
C PHE A 75 10.90 -3.78 -5.00
N LEU A 76 10.15 -3.04 -5.82
CA LEU A 76 10.72 -2.11 -6.80
C LEU A 76 11.65 -1.08 -6.16
N ARG A 77 11.24 -0.46 -5.04
CA ARG A 77 12.09 0.44 -4.26
C ARG A 77 13.39 -0.25 -3.85
N THR A 78 13.29 -1.43 -3.25
CA THR A 78 14.46 -2.21 -2.83
C THR A 78 15.36 -2.53 -4.03
N ALA A 79 14.76 -2.89 -5.17
CA ALA A 79 15.47 -3.21 -6.41
C ALA A 79 16.22 -2.01 -6.99
N HIS A 80 15.63 -0.80 -6.92
CA HIS A 80 16.27 0.45 -7.30
C HIS A 80 17.42 0.83 -6.36
N GLU A 81 17.20 0.75 -5.04
CA GLU A 81 18.24 1.02 -4.03
C GLU A 81 19.44 0.08 -4.17
N ARG A 82 19.21 -1.15 -4.61
CA ARG A 82 20.24 -2.16 -4.88
C ARG A 82 20.81 -2.11 -6.29
N SER A 83 20.33 -1.21 -7.14
CA SER A 83 20.75 -1.09 -8.54
C SER A 83 20.59 -2.40 -9.35
N ILE A 84 19.66 -3.27 -8.96
CA ILE A 84 19.31 -4.49 -9.72
C ILE A 84 18.22 -4.23 -10.77
N ILE A 85 17.47 -3.14 -10.59
CA ILE A 85 16.56 -2.53 -11.58
C ILE A 85 16.91 -1.04 -11.63
N SER A 86 16.99 -0.45 -12.84
CA SER A 86 17.34 0.96 -13.00
C SER A 86 16.40 1.89 -12.25
N SER A 87 16.93 2.84 -11.48
CA SER A 87 16.17 3.87 -10.75
C SER A 87 15.53 4.93 -11.66
N SER A 88 15.66 4.79 -12.98
CA SER A 88 14.97 5.60 -13.98
C SER A 88 13.80 4.86 -14.63
N ASP A 89 13.54 3.60 -14.27
CA ASP A 89 12.55 2.77 -14.96
C ASP A 89 11.13 3.04 -14.44
N CYS A 90 10.37 3.82 -15.22
CA CYS A 90 8.98 4.14 -14.92
C CYS A 90 7.98 3.09 -15.44
N ASP A 91 8.45 2.06 -16.14
CA ASP A 91 7.64 0.94 -16.58
C ASP A 91 7.77 -0.23 -15.61
N TYR A 92 7.00 -0.14 -14.53
CA TYR A 92 7.03 -1.13 -13.46
C TYR A 92 6.64 -2.54 -13.93
N ALA A 93 5.77 -2.66 -14.92
CA ALA A 93 5.39 -3.96 -15.46
C ALA A 93 6.57 -4.63 -16.15
N ARG A 94 7.27 -3.89 -17.01
CA ARG A 94 8.50 -4.35 -17.68
C ARG A 94 9.63 -4.60 -16.69
N ALA A 95 9.87 -3.67 -15.77
CA ALA A 95 10.95 -3.74 -14.80
C ALA A 95 10.91 -5.03 -13.97
N VAL A 96 9.74 -5.37 -13.41
CA VAL A 96 9.55 -6.60 -12.65
C VAL A 96 9.43 -7.82 -13.58
N GLY A 97 8.73 -7.67 -14.69
CA GLY A 97 8.48 -8.74 -15.64
C GLY A 97 9.74 -9.25 -16.37
N GLU A 98 10.74 -8.40 -16.62
CA GLU A 98 12.04 -8.80 -17.19
C GLU A 98 13.01 -9.30 -16.10
N PHE A 99 12.77 -8.92 -14.84
CA PHE A 99 13.63 -9.33 -13.73
C PHE A 99 13.36 -10.78 -13.29
N PHE A 100 12.09 -11.19 -13.23
CA PHE A 100 11.67 -12.54 -12.85
C PHE A 100 11.37 -13.41 -14.07
N ASP A 101 11.67 -14.71 -14.01
CA ASP A 101 11.34 -15.68 -15.06
C ASP A 101 9.83 -15.96 -15.14
N GLY A 102 9.13 -15.75 -14.02
CA GLY A 102 7.68 -15.75 -13.96
C GLY A 102 7.19 -15.10 -12.69
N ALA A 103 5.99 -14.53 -12.72
CA ALA A 103 5.37 -14.02 -11.51
C ALA A 103 3.86 -14.31 -11.47
N CYS A 104 3.31 -14.26 -10.26
CA CYS A 104 1.89 -13.97 -10.08
C CYS A 104 1.73 -12.61 -9.42
N ALA A 105 1.28 -11.63 -10.19
CA ALA A 105 0.89 -10.30 -9.78
C ALA A 105 -0.56 -10.06 -10.30
N PRO A 106 -1.56 -10.49 -9.53
CA PRO A 106 -2.97 -10.35 -9.86
C PRO A 106 -3.33 -8.95 -10.39
N GLY A 107 -4.13 -8.89 -11.45
CA GLY A 107 -4.57 -7.66 -12.12
C GLY A 107 -3.56 -7.03 -13.08
N ALA A 108 -2.36 -7.59 -13.27
CA ALA A 108 -1.37 -7.04 -14.20
C ALA A 108 -1.85 -6.96 -15.67
N LEU A 109 -2.83 -7.78 -16.05
CA LEU A 109 -3.44 -7.79 -17.39
C LEU A 109 -4.73 -6.97 -17.51
N ALA A 110 -5.18 -6.30 -16.44
CA ALA A 110 -6.40 -5.50 -16.55
C ALA A 110 -6.10 -4.19 -17.29
N ALA A 111 -6.96 -3.83 -18.26
CA ALA A 111 -6.80 -2.63 -19.10
C ALA A 111 -6.57 -1.33 -18.30
N SER A 112 -7.07 -1.25 -17.06
CA SER A 112 -6.82 -0.11 -16.17
C SER A 112 -5.39 0.01 -15.64
N HIS A 113 -4.49 -0.92 -16.00
CA HIS A 113 -3.08 -0.92 -15.62
C HIS A 113 -2.13 -0.74 -16.82
N GLU A 114 -2.65 -0.71 -18.06
CA GLU A 114 -1.91 -0.56 -19.33
C GLU A 114 -1.54 0.90 -19.67
N ILE A 115 -1.44 1.79 -18.67
CA ILE A 115 -1.45 3.26 -18.92
C ILE A 115 -0.09 3.80 -19.38
N VAL A 116 0.97 3.03 -19.19
CA VAL A 116 2.19 3.28 -19.95
C VAL A 116 1.87 2.81 -21.38
N GLN A 117 2.16 3.62 -22.39
CA GLN A 117 2.42 3.10 -23.73
C GLN A 117 3.67 2.21 -23.64
N SER A 118 3.48 1.06 -23.01
CA SER A 118 4.49 0.05 -22.82
C SER A 118 4.30 -0.92 -23.96
N SER A 119 5.37 -1.13 -24.71
CA SER A 119 5.43 -2.23 -25.67
C SER A 119 5.67 -3.57 -24.98
N TYR A 120 5.78 -3.59 -23.65
CA TYR A 120 6.04 -4.81 -22.89
C TYR A 120 4.77 -5.64 -22.73
N ASN A 121 4.90 -6.95 -22.96
CA ASN A 121 3.82 -7.90 -22.74
C ASN A 121 3.79 -8.32 -21.26
N ALA A 122 2.81 -7.81 -20.51
CA ALA A 122 2.64 -8.07 -19.08
C ALA A 122 2.21 -9.52 -18.75
N THR A 123 2.04 -10.41 -19.72
CA THR A 123 1.64 -11.82 -19.48
C THR A 123 2.60 -12.55 -18.54
N ASN A 124 3.90 -12.21 -18.54
CA ASN A 124 4.85 -12.83 -17.61
C ASN A 124 4.51 -12.55 -16.13
N LEU A 125 3.85 -11.43 -15.84
CA LEU A 125 3.41 -11.09 -14.48
C LEU A 125 2.24 -11.93 -14.00
N CYS A 126 1.61 -12.71 -14.88
CA CYS A 126 0.50 -13.59 -14.56
C CYS A 126 0.81 -15.06 -14.82
N SER A 127 2.03 -15.40 -15.23
CA SER A 127 2.40 -16.74 -15.70
C SER A 127 2.35 -17.81 -14.60
N LEU A 128 2.46 -17.40 -13.33
CA LEU A 128 2.34 -18.30 -12.18
C LEU A 128 0.94 -18.30 -11.55
N CYS A 129 0.05 -17.38 -11.93
CA CYS A 129 -1.26 -17.30 -11.32
C CYS A 129 -2.12 -18.52 -11.67
N LYS A 130 -3.06 -18.85 -10.78
CA LYS A 130 -3.96 -19.99 -10.95
C LYS A 130 -5.39 -19.57 -10.61
N PRO A 131 -6.40 -19.99 -11.40
CA PRO A 131 -7.77 -19.71 -11.04
C PRO A 131 -8.18 -20.56 -9.82
N ALA A 132 -8.97 -19.98 -8.91
CA ALA A 132 -9.57 -20.67 -7.77
C ALA A 132 -10.75 -21.58 -8.19
N VAL A 133 -11.29 -21.34 -9.39
CA VAL A 133 -12.35 -22.12 -10.02
C VAL A 133 -11.78 -22.90 -11.19
N ASN A 134 -12.30 -24.10 -11.47
CA ASN A 134 -11.91 -24.91 -12.63
C ASN A 134 -12.48 -24.31 -13.92
N VAL A 135 -11.93 -23.17 -14.34
CA VAL A 135 -12.30 -22.47 -15.57
C VAL A 135 -11.03 -22.18 -16.35
N ASN A 136 -10.94 -22.70 -17.57
CA ASN A 136 -9.85 -22.39 -18.50
C ASN A 136 -10.08 -21.01 -19.15
N ASP A 137 -10.22 -19.98 -18.34
CA ASP A 137 -10.35 -18.59 -18.79
C ASP A 137 -9.26 -17.74 -18.12
N SER A 138 -8.45 -17.09 -18.96
CA SER A 138 -7.38 -16.19 -18.55
C SER A 138 -7.88 -15.02 -17.70
N ASN A 139 -9.16 -14.62 -17.85
CA ASN A 139 -9.78 -13.56 -17.07
C ASN A 139 -9.80 -13.87 -15.57
N PHE A 140 -10.06 -15.13 -15.18
CA PHE A 140 -10.03 -15.54 -13.77
C PHE A 140 -8.61 -15.82 -13.29
N THR A 141 -7.74 -16.28 -14.19
CA THR A 141 -6.37 -16.67 -13.83
C THR A 141 -5.57 -15.48 -13.31
N CYS A 142 -5.68 -14.30 -13.92
CA CYS A 142 -5.02 -13.09 -13.42
C CYS A 142 -5.98 -12.03 -12.85
N ALA A 143 -7.15 -12.45 -12.38
CA ALA A 143 -8.11 -11.55 -11.75
C ALA A 143 -7.52 -10.89 -10.50
N PHE A 144 -7.88 -9.63 -10.26
CA PHE A 144 -7.60 -8.88 -9.03
C PHE A 144 -8.70 -9.17 -7.99
N ASP A 145 -9.05 -10.43 -7.80
CA ASP A 145 -10.04 -10.85 -6.82
C ASP A 145 -9.82 -12.33 -6.46
N TYR A 146 -10.64 -12.85 -5.55
CA TYR A 146 -10.52 -14.22 -5.07
C TYR A 146 -10.91 -15.30 -6.09
N THR A 147 -11.26 -14.94 -7.33
CA THR A 147 -11.30 -15.92 -8.44
C THR A 147 -9.90 -16.33 -8.89
N ASN A 148 -8.86 -15.58 -8.53
CA ASN A 148 -7.46 -15.96 -8.60
C ASN A 148 -7.00 -16.54 -7.25
N MET A 149 -6.55 -17.79 -7.24
CA MET A 149 -6.10 -18.52 -6.05
C MET A 149 -4.92 -17.85 -5.34
N TYR A 150 -4.11 -17.09 -6.08
CA TYR A 150 -2.93 -16.41 -5.58
C TYR A 150 -3.13 -14.91 -5.30
N TYR A 151 -4.39 -14.44 -5.29
CA TYR A 151 -4.74 -13.06 -4.92
C TYR A 151 -4.63 -12.76 -3.42
N GLY A 152 -4.12 -11.55 -3.11
CA GLY A 152 -3.95 -11.05 -1.76
C GLY A 152 -2.80 -11.71 -0.98
N ASN A 153 -2.57 -11.27 0.27
CA ASN A 153 -1.50 -11.80 1.12
C ASN A 153 -1.64 -13.32 1.33
N ASN A 154 -2.87 -13.81 1.60
CA ASN A 154 -3.15 -15.24 1.70
C ASN A 154 -2.78 -16.02 0.42
N GLY A 155 -3.19 -15.51 -0.74
CA GLY A 155 -2.90 -16.13 -2.02
C GLY A 155 -1.41 -16.13 -2.36
N SER A 156 -0.69 -15.07 -1.98
CA SER A 156 0.76 -15.00 -2.16
C SER A 156 1.53 -16.00 -1.31
N ILE A 157 1.07 -16.26 -0.08
CA ILE A 157 1.61 -17.34 0.76
C ILE A 157 1.28 -18.71 0.16
N ASN A 158 0.07 -18.92 -0.36
CA ASN A 158 -0.27 -20.14 -1.12
C ASN A 158 0.59 -20.31 -2.38
N CYS A 159 0.95 -19.21 -3.04
CA CYS A 159 1.85 -19.20 -4.19
C CYS A 159 3.28 -19.59 -3.78
N LEU A 160 3.79 -19.08 -2.66
CA LEU A 160 5.09 -19.48 -2.11
C LEU A 160 5.13 -20.97 -1.72
N ALA A 161 4.00 -21.51 -1.28
CA ALA A 161 3.87 -22.93 -0.95
C ALA A 161 4.04 -23.84 -2.16
N ASP A 162 3.79 -23.33 -3.38
CA ASP A 162 4.03 -24.08 -4.61
C ASP A 162 5.54 -24.38 -4.76
N PRO A 163 5.96 -25.64 -4.94
CA PRO A 163 7.37 -26.00 -5.05
C PRO A 163 8.09 -25.32 -6.23
N THR A 164 7.36 -24.87 -7.25
CA THR A 164 7.90 -24.22 -8.45
C THR A 164 8.18 -22.73 -8.30
N THR A 165 7.86 -22.12 -7.15
CA THR A 165 8.08 -20.69 -6.87
C THR A 165 9.20 -20.48 -5.86
N ASP A 166 9.79 -19.28 -5.83
CA ASP A 166 11.01 -19.01 -5.07
C ASP A 166 10.83 -17.96 -3.95
N VAL A 167 10.02 -16.92 -4.20
CA VAL A 167 9.89 -15.76 -3.30
C VAL A 167 8.47 -15.21 -3.27
N ALA A 168 8.00 -14.77 -2.11
CA ALA A 168 6.78 -13.98 -1.99
C ALA A 168 7.02 -12.67 -1.23
N PHE A 169 6.40 -11.60 -1.71
CA PHE A 169 6.44 -10.28 -1.10
C PHE A 169 5.08 -9.99 -0.47
N VAL A 170 4.99 -10.00 0.85
CA VAL A 170 3.68 -9.96 1.55
C VAL A 170 3.71 -8.97 2.70
N GLU A 171 2.52 -8.50 3.08
CA GLU A 171 2.35 -7.83 4.37
C GLU A 171 2.30 -8.87 5.51
N LEU A 172 2.75 -8.47 6.70
CA LEU A 172 2.82 -9.35 7.88
C LEU A 172 1.51 -9.47 8.65
N ASP A 173 0.50 -8.64 8.35
CA ASP A 173 -0.81 -8.73 9.00
C ASP A 173 -1.45 -10.10 8.77
N GLY A 174 -1.89 -10.75 9.84
CA GLY A 174 -2.49 -12.09 9.79
C GLY A 174 -1.58 -13.21 9.26
N ILE A 175 -0.26 -13.01 9.13
CA ILE A 175 0.62 -13.95 8.42
C ILE A 175 0.57 -15.39 8.96
N GLN A 176 0.43 -15.58 10.28
CA GLN A 176 0.33 -16.92 10.86
C GLN A 176 -0.91 -17.67 10.35
N ALA A 177 -2.06 -17.00 10.27
CA ALA A 177 -3.28 -17.61 9.76
C ALA A 177 -3.16 -17.96 8.26
N HIS A 178 -2.43 -17.15 7.49
CA HIS A 178 -2.14 -17.44 6.09
C HIS A 178 -1.22 -18.66 5.91
N LEU A 179 -0.20 -18.80 6.76
CA LEU A 179 0.66 -19.99 6.77
C LEU A 179 -0.13 -21.26 7.12
N ASP A 180 -0.96 -21.19 8.16
CA ASP A 180 -1.76 -22.32 8.62
C ASP A 180 -2.71 -22.79 7.49
N ALA A 181 -3.35 -21.85 6.79
CA ALA A 181 -4.20 -22.14 5.64
C ALA A 181 -3.43 -22.77 4.45
N ALA A 182 -2.20 -22.32 4.22
CA ALA A 182 -1.31 -22.84 3.18
C ALA A 182 -0.61 -24.16 3.59
N LYS A 183 -0.79 -24.62 4.84
CA LYS A 183 -0.07 -25.76 5.43
C LYS A 183 1.46 -25.58 5.39
N LEU A 184 1.93 -24.34 5.51
CA LEU A 184 3.36 -24.01 5.62
C LEU A 184 3.74 -23.82 7.09
N GLN A 185 4.91 -24.31 7.48
CA GLN A 185 5.46 -23.98 8.80
C GLN A 185 6.27 -22.69 8.71
N ALA A 186 6.19 -21.86 9.77
CA ALA A 186 7.00 -20.64 9.83
C ALA A 186 8.51 -20.94 9.71
N SER A 187 8.96 -22.07 10.26
CA SER A 187 10.35 -22.54 10.18
C SER A 187 10.81 -22.88 8.77
N ASP A 188 9.88 -23.10 7.83
CA ASP A 188 10.21 -23.40 6.44
C ASP A 188 10.50 -22.14 5.64
N LEU A 189 10.36 -20.96 6.25
CA LEU A 189 10.53 -19.67 5.62
C LEU A 189 11.63 -18.86 6.29
N ARG A 190 12.26 -17.99 5.50
CA ARG A 190 13.18 -16.99 6.02
C ARG A 190 13.02 -15.69 5.25
N ALA A 191 13.07 -14.57 5.97
CA ALA A 191 12.93 -13.27 5.36
C ALA A 191 14.24 -12.83 4.70
N LEU A 192 14.13 -12.22 3.52
CA LEU A 192 15.20 -11.50 2.86
C LEU A 192 15.11 -10.02 3.25
N CYS A 193 16.11 -9.55 3.98
CA CYS A 193 16.13 -8.22 4.57
C CYS A 193 16.50 -7.15 3.55
N ARG A 194 15.87 -5.98 3.66
CA ARG A 194 16.14 -4.83 2.77
C ARG A 194 17.61 -4.43 2.70
N ASP A 195 18.39 -4.68 3.76
CA ASP A 195 19.84 -4.46 3.84
C ASP A 195 20.69 -5.44 2.99
N ASN A 196 20.04 -6.33 2.24
CA ASN A 196 20.60 -7.37 1.39
C ASN A 196 21.17 -8.58 2.16
N THR A 197 20.71 -8.78 3.40
CA THR A 197 21.04 -9.94 4.22
C THR A 197 19.83 -10.87 4.39
N LEU A 198 20.04 -12.05 4.99
CA LEU A 198 18.95 -12.90 5.47
C LEU A 198 18.61 -12.52 6.91
N ALA A 199 17.34 -12.69 7.28
CA ALA A 199 16.92 -12.54 8.68
C ALA A 199 17.77 -13.45 9.59
N PRO A 200 18.04 -13.03 10.84
CA PRO A 200 18.91 -13.79 11.75
C PRO A 200 18.47 -15.23 11.99
N SER A 201 17.15 -15.48 11.96
CA SER A 201 16.54 -16.80 12.14
C SER A 201 15.49 -17.07 11.07
N ALA A 202 15.24 -18.35 10.80
CA ALA A 202 14.04 -18.78 10.09
C ALA A 202 12.77 -18.41 10.90
N GLY A 203 11.65 -18.23 10.21
CA GLY A 203 10.40 -17.76 10.79
C GLY A 203 9.79 -16.56 10.07
N VAL A 204 8.60 -16.18 10.52
CA VAL A 204 7.84 -15.00 10.06
C VAL A 204 7.84 -13.84 11.04
N GLN A 205 8.58 -13.97 12.15
CA GLN A 205 8.83 -12.86 13.07
C GLN A 205 9.97 -12.01 12.53
N VAL A 206 9.62 -11.01 11.72
CA VAL A 206 10.57 -10.14 11.03
C VAL A 206 10.77 -8.86 11.85
N PRO A 207 12.02 -8.52 12.26
CA PRO A 207 12.30 -7.26 12.94
C PRO A 207 12.15 -6.09 11.97
N ASP A 208 11.86 -4.90 12.50
CA ASP A 208 11.62 -3.71 11.66
C ASP A 208 12.83 -3.34 10.79
N SER A 209 14.05 -3.65 11.24
CA SER A 209 15.29 -3.45 10.46
C SER A 209 15.38 -4.34 9.21
N CYS A 210 14.62 -5.44 9.15
CA CYS A 210 14.63 -6.38 8.04
C CYS A 210 13.47 -6.15 7.05
N LEU A 211 12.45 -5.35 7.42
CA LEU A 211 11.31 -5.08 6.55
C LEU A 211 11.72 -4.35 5.28
N LEU A 212 11.01 -4.61 4.18
CA LEU A 212 11.14 -3.84 2.94
C LEU A 212 10.48 -2.47 3.07
N ALA A 213 9.34 -2.45 3.76
CA ALA A 213 8.59 -1.25 4.06
C ALA A 213 7.84 -1.39 5.38
N SER A 214 7.76 -0.29 6.12
CA SER A 214 6.83 -0.10 7.24
C SER A 214 6.18 1.26 7.05
N VAL A 215 4.93 1.27 6.61
CA VAL A 215 4.21 2.47 6.15
C VAL A 215 2.82 2.56 6.81
N VAL A 216 2.18 3.72 6.68
CA VAL A 216 0.78 3.89 7.11
C VAL A 216 -0.12 2.89 6.40
N ASP A 217 -1.18 2.45 7.08
CA ASP A 217 -2.05 1.39 6.59
C ASP A 217 -3.21 1.87 5.70
N SER A 218 -3.43 3.20 5.64
CA SER A 218 -4.50 3.83 4.89
C SER A 218 -4.17 5.29 4.51
N GLU A 219 -4.77 5.75 3.42
CA GLU A 219 -4.64 7.12 2.92
C GLU A 219 -5.99 7.68 2.42
N VAL A 220 -6.13 9.00 2.45
CA VAL A 220 -7.22 9.73 1.80
C VAL A 220 -6.67 10.35 0.54
N LEU A 221 -7.23 9.96 -0.61
CA LEU A 221 -6.83 10.41 -1.94
C LEU A 221 -7.78 11.50 -2.47
N ALA A 222 -7.23 12.47 -3.18
CA ALA A 222 -8.01 13.39 -4.01
C ALA A 222 -7.37 13.55 -5.39
N ARG A 223 -8.10 14.13 -6.33
CA ARG A 223 -7.55 14.45 -7.65
C ARG A 223 -6.36 15.40 -7.51
N ARG A 224 -5.32 15.17 -8.31
CA ARG A 224 -4.22 16.12 -8.43
C ARG A 224 -4.76 17.48 -8.90
N ASN A 225 -4.24 18.54 -8.31
CA ASN A 225 -4.65 19.93 -8.57
C ASN A 225 -6.15 20.19 -8.35
N ASP A 226 -6.83 19.42 -7.48
CA ASP A 226 -8.21 19.70 -7.14
C ASP A 226 -8.32 21.09 -6.47
N PRO A 227 -9.15 22.03 -6.99
CA PRO A 227 -9.29 23.36 -6.42
C PRO A 227 -9.83 23.33 -4.98
N LEU A 228 -10.48 22.24 -4.57
CA LEU A 228 -11.03 22.04 -3.23
C LEU A 228 -10.06 21.30 -2.28
N ALA A 229 -8.84 20.98 -2.70
CA ALA A 229 -7.89 20.23 -1.88
C ALA A 229 -7.60 20.89 -0.52
N ASN A 230 -7.52 22.22 -0.48
CA ASN A 230 -7.34 22.96 0.77
C ASN A 230 -8.58 22.86 1.67
N SER A 231 -9.78 23.02 1.11
CA SER A 231 -11.04 22.89 1.85
C SER A 231 -11.23 21.48 2.40
N LEU A 232 -10.86 20.45 1.62
CA LEU A 232 -10.88 19.05 2.06
C LEU A 232 -9.91 18.80 3.22
N ASN A 233 -8.68 19.33 3.14
CA ASN A 233 -7.71 19.22 4.23
C ASN A 233 -8.26 19.84 5.52
N VAL A 234 -8.76 21.07 5.44
CA VAL A 234 -9.33 21.79 6.59
C VAL A 234 -10.53 21.06 7.16
N LEU A 235 -11.41 20.51 6.32
CA LEU A 235 -12.54 19.69 6.78
C LEU A 235 -12.04 18.48 7.59
N LEU A 236 -11.07 17.74 7.05
CA LEU A 236 -10.54 16.55 7.71
C LEU A 236 -9.83 16.88 9.04
N ASP A 237 -9.11 18.01 9.11
CA ASP A 237 -8.48 18.47 10.35
C ASP A 237 -9.52 18.84 11.42
N ASN A 238 -10.63 19.48 11.02
CA ASN A 238 -11.72 19.79 11.94
C ASN A 238 -12.43 18.51 12.40
N LEU A 239 -12.69 17.56 11.50
CA LEU A 239 -13.31 16.29 11.86
C LEU A 239 -12.46 15.52 12.88
N ASP A 240 -11.14 15.43 12.66
CA ASP A 240 -10.22 14.81 13.62
C ASP A 240 -10.18 15.57 14.96
N SER A 241 -10.13 16.91 14.92
CA SER A 241 -10.07 17.72 16.13
C SER A 241 -11.35 17.67 16.99
N TYR A 242 -12.53 17.48 16.40
CA TYR A 242 -13.81 17.50 17.13
C TYR A 242 -14.41 16.11 17.36
N PHE A 243 -14.11 15.14 16.50
CA PHE A 243 -14.70 13.80 16.52
C PHE A 243 -13.68 12.67 16.43
N GLY A 244 -12.38 12.99 16.33
CA GLY A 244 -11.31 12.01 16.31
C GLY A 244 -10.99 11.44 17.69
N TYR A 245 -9.95 10.62 17.74
CA TYR A 245 -9.59 9.80 18.91
C TYR A 245 -9.39 10.62 20.19
N ASN A 246 -8.72 11.78 20.10
CA ASN A 246 -8.46 12.62 21.27
C ASN A 246 -9.71 13.42 21.71
N ALA A 247 -10.61 13.74 20.78
CA ALA A 247 -11.79 14.55 21.04
C ALA A 247 -12.90 13.77 21.76
N ALA A 248 -13.08 12.49 21.38
CA ALA A 248 -14.01 11.56 22.04
C ALA A 248 -13.80 11.48 23.55
N ASN A 249 -12.54 11.59 24.00
CA ASN A 249 -12.18 11.51 25.41
C ASN A 249 -12.45 12.80 26.21
N ALA A 250 -12.69 13.94 25.54
CA ALA A 250 -12.46 15.25 26.16
C ALA A 250 -13.67 16.19 26.26
N LYS A 251 -14.80 15.95 25.57
CA LYS A 251 -16.13 16.60 25.72
C LYS A 251 -16.92 16.50 24.41
N GLN A 252 -17.75 15.46 24.26
CA GLN A 252 -18.65 15.35 23.11
C GLN A 252 -20.07 15.80 23.47
N LEU A 253 -20.54 16.87 22.80
CA LEU A 253 -21.96 17.26 22.80
C LEU A 253 -22.80 16.37 21.86
N ILE A 254 -22.14 15.71 20.91
CA ILE A 254 -22.70 14.75 19.96
C ILE A 254 -21.83 13.50 20.02
N ASN A 255 -22.45 12.33 20.23
CA ASN A 255 -21.77 11.04 20.27
C ASN A 255 -21.41 10.58 18.85
N LEU A 256 -20.35 11.17 18.29
CA LEU A 256 -19.82 10.84 16.97
C LEU A 256 -18.32 10.64 17.07
N GLU A 257 -17.84 9.44 16.79
CA GLU A 257 -16.43 9.07 16.83
C GLU A 257 -16.00 8.55 15.45
N ILE A 258 -15.22 9.34 14.70
CA ILE A 258 -14.95 9.06 13.27
C ILE A 258 -14.02 7.86 13.02
N TYR A 259 -13.38 7.34 14.06
CA TYR A 259 -12.50 6.16 13.99
C TYR A 259 -13.09 4.95 14.72
N SER A 260 -14.27 5.05 15.35
CA SER A 260 -14.84 3.95 16.13
C SER A 260 -15.83 3.13 15.31
N PRO A 261 -16.10 1.86 15.68
CA PRO A 261 -17.14 1.08 15.03
C PRO A 261 -18.50 1.75 15.20
N PHE A 262 -19.32 1.73 14.14
CA PHE A 262 -20.69 2.23 14.19
C PHE A 262 -21.65 1.09 13.85
N ASP A 263 -22.69 0.89 14.68
CA ASP A 263 -23.66 -0.21 14.54
C ASP A 263 -23.02 -1.60 14.35
N LYS A 264 -21.95 -1.88 15.13
CA LYS A 264 -21.16 -3.12 15.07
C LYS A 264 -20.42 -3.34 13.74
N VAL A 265 -20.33 -2.31 12.91
CA VAL A 265 -19.54 -2.33 11.68
C VAL A 265 -18.22 -1.61 11.94
N SER A 266 -17.14 -2.39 11.87
CA SER A 266 -15.77 -1.90 11.94
C SER A 266 -15.30 -1.31 10.62
N ASP A 267 -14.28 -0.46 10.71
CA ASP A 267 -13.55 0.12 9.58
C ASP A 267 -14.44 0.92 8.60
N LEU A 268 -15.45 1.61 9.13
CA LEU A 268 -16.32 2.50 8.35
C LEU A 268 -15.61 3.82 8.06
N LEU A 269 -15.35 4.08 6.76
CA LEU A 269 -14.57 5.22 6.24
C LEU A 269 -13.08 5.18 6.63
N PHE A 270 -12.79 5.05 7.91
CA PHE A 270 -11.45 4.92 8.47
C PHE A 270 -11.35 3.62 9.26
N ARG A 271 -10.15 3.04 9.29
CA ARG A 271 -9.88 1.87 10.12
C ARG A 271 -10.02 2.19 11.60
N ASN A 272 -10.44 1.22 12.39
CA ASN A 272 -10.55 1.41 13.84
C ASN A 272 -9.22 1.59 14.58
N THR A 273 -8.12 1.29 13.89
CA THR A 273 -6.75 1.51 14.36
C THR A 273 -6.28 2.96 14.19
N ALA A 274 -7.07 3.82 13.52
CA ALA A 274 -6.74 5.22 13.32
C ALA A 274 -6.86 6.02 14.63
N ILE A 275 -5.86 6.86 14.88
CA ILE A 275 -5.86 7.81 16.00
C ILE A 275 -5.80 9.26 15.57
N GLY A 276 -5.71 9.51 14.26
CA GLY A 276 -5.67 10.85 13.69
C GLY A 276 -5.34 10.84 12.21
N LEU A 277 -5.29 12.04 11.63
CA LEU A 277 -4.88 12.27 10.26
C LEU A 277 -3.68 13.20 10.20
N THR A 278 -2.78 12.96 9.26
CA THR A 278 -1.64 13.85 8.99
C THR A 278 -1.53 14.12 7.51
N GLU A 279 -1.03 15.30 7.16
CA GLU A 279 -0.70 15.58 5.77
C GLU A 279 0.54 14.77 5.35
N PRO A 280 0.61 14.31 4.09
CA PRO A 280 1.82 13.78 3.51
C PRO A 280 2.94 14.83 3.55
N SER A 281 4.08 14.48 4.13
CA SER A 281 5.24 15.35 4.24
C SER A 281 6.51 14.52 4.40
N ASP A 282 7.57 14.89 3.68
CA ASP A 282 8.91 14.30 3.87
C ASP A 282 9.45 14.56 5.28
N ASN A 283 8.96 15.61 5.94
CA ASN A 283 9.32 15.99 7.32
C ASN A 283 8.27 15.55 8.35
N ALA A 284 7.36 14.63 8.00
CA ALA A 284 6.36 14.12 8.95
C ALA A 284 7.05 13.60 10.22
N ILE A 285 6.50 13.86 11.41
CA ILE A 285 7.11 13.41 12.69
C ILE A 285 7.05 11.87 12.80
N ASN A 286 5.99 11.27 12.28
CA ASN A 286 5.79 9.82 12.22
C ASN A 286 6.69 9.19 11.14
N ALA A 287 7.40 8.11 11.49
CA ALA A 287 8.37 7.48 10.60
C ALA A 287 7.69 6.71 9.47
N GLU A 288 6.54 6.07 9.75
CA GLU A 288 5.74 5.30 8.81
C GLU A 288 5.10 6.21 7.74
N ALA A 289 4.71 7.43 8.11
CA ALA A 289 4.26 8.46 7.19
C ALA A 289 5.40 8.95 6.27
N ARG A 290 6.61 9.18 6.82
CA ARG A 290 7.78 9.48 5.98
C ARG A 290 8.11 8.33 5.04
N ASN A 291 8.14 7.10 5.57
CA ASN A 291 8.41 5.90 4.80
C ASN A 291 7.41 5.69 3.66
N TYR A 292 6.14 6.06 3.86
CA TYR A 292 5.13 6.06 2.81
C TYR A 292 5.52 7.00 1.66
N ASN A 293 5.84 8.27 1.97
CA ASN A 293 6.24 9.24 0.94
C ASN A 293 7.51 8.79 0.22
N GLU A 294 8.50 8.28 0.96
CA GLU A 294 9.71 7.68 0.41
C GLU A 294 9.42 6.51 -0.54
N LEU A 295 8.48 5.65 -0.19
CA LEU A 295 8.11 4.47 -0.99
C LEU A 295 7.49 4.85 -2.34
N PHE A 296 6.66 5.89 -2.36
CA PHE A 296 5.96 6.32 -3.58
C PHE A 296 6.65 7.45 -4.35
N ARG A 297 7.73 8.05 -3.82
CA ARG A 297 8.43 9.17 -4.48
C ARG A 297 8.85 8.90 -5.92
N HIS A 298 9.41 7.72 -6.19
CA HIS A 298 9.81 7.35 -7.56
C HIS A 298 8.58 7.21 -8.47
N LEU A 299 7.46 6.72 -7.95
CA LEU A 299 6.23 6.65 -8.71
C LEU A 299 5.70 8.05 -9.05
N GLU A 300 5.75 8.97 -8.11
CA GLU A 300 5.34 10.36 -8.30
C GLU A 300 6.20 11.05 -9.36
N SER A 301 7.53 10.89 -9.32
CA SER A 301 8.43 11.47 -10.32
C SER A 301 8.14 10.93 -11.74
N CYS A 302 7.83 9.64 -11.86
CA CYS A 302 7.43 9.00 -13.11
C CYS A 302 6.09 9.47 -13.67
N THR A 303 5.26 10.13 -12.86
CA THR A 303 3.94 10.64 -13.29
C THR A 303 3.89 12.17 -13.42
N GLY A 304 5.03 12.85 -13.22
CA GLY A 304 5.12 14.30 -13.31
C GLY A 304 4.34 15.04 -12.22
N SER A 305 4.05 14.40 -11.08
CA SER A 305 3.46 15.10 -9.93
C SER A 305 4.52 15.88 -9.16
N THR A 306 4.32 17.17 -9.00
CA THR A 306 4.97 17.97 -7.95
C THR A 306 4.47 17.50 -6.57
N PRO A 307 5.36 17.30 -5.58
CA PRO A 307 4.96 17.01 -4.21
C PRO A 307 3.96 18.07 -3.71
N PRO A 308 2.97 17.71 -2.86
CA PRO A 308 2.05 18.68 -2.29
C PRO A 308 2.84 19.75 -1.53
N LEU A 309 2.68 21.01 -1.94
CA LEU A 309 3.33 22.16 -1.30
C LEU A 309 2.96 22.22 0.19
N PRO A 310 3.93 22.17 1.11
CA PRO A 310 3.66 22.40 2.52
C PRO A 310 3.36 23.89 2.71
N GLY A 311 2.09 24.22 2.96
CA GLY A 311 1.65 25.59 3.11
C GLY A 311 0.63 25.76 4.22
N LEU A 312 1.00 25.46 5.48
CA LEU A 312 0.17 25.85 6.65
C LEU A 312 -0.14 27.36 6.64
N ALA A 313 0.80 28.18 6.17
CA ALA A 313 0.67 29.64 6.18
C ALA A 313 -0.38 30.18 5.18
N THR A 314 -0.54 29.56 4.01
CA THR A 314 -1.54 29.96 3.01
C THR A 314 -2.95 29.48 3.37
N LYS A 315 -3.09 28.41 4.16
CA LYS A 315 -4.38 27.80 4.54
C LYS A 315 -5.22 28.68 5.46
N ASN A 316 -4.60 29.33 6.44
CA ASN A 316 -5.32 30.22 7.36
C ASN A 316 -5.86 31.45 6.64
N PHE A 317 -5.14 31.99 5.65
CA PHE A 317 -5.57 33.20 4.95
C PHE A 317 -6.80 32.95 4.06
N PHE A 318 -6.82 31.89 3.25
CA PHE A 318 -7.95 31.61 2.37
C PHE A 318 -9.20 31.15 3.13
N SER A 319 -9.05 30.38 4.21
CA SER A 319 -10.17 29.93 5.06
C SER A 319 -10.83 31.11 5.80
N LEU A 320 -10.03 32.04 6.32
CA LEU A 320 -10.56 33.27 6.94
C LEU A 320 -11.27 34.16 5.93
N VAL A 321 -10.76 34.28 4.70
CA VAL A 321 -11.39 35.07 3.64
C VAL A 321 -12.71 34.46 3.18
N THR A 322 -12.80 33.13 3.03
CA THR A 322 -14.07 32.48 2.69
C THR A 322 -15.08 32.55 3.82
N LEU A 323 -14.65 32.40 5.08
CA LEU A 323 -15.55 32.50 6.25
C LEU A 323 -16.05 33.93 6.48
N LEU A 324 -15.19 34.94 6.26
CA LEU A 324 -15.60 36.35 6.25
C LEU A 324 -16.52 36.67 5.07
N GLY A 325 -16.26 36.08 3.89
CA GLY A 325 -17.11 36.22 2.71
C GLY A 325 -18.52 35.66 2.92
N THR A 326 -18.64 34.46 3.50
CA THR A 326 -19.95 33.84 3.78
C THR A 326 -20.70 34.53 4.92
N ALA A 327 -19.99 35.05 5.94
CA ALA A 327 -20.57 35.86 7.02
C ALA A 327 -21.07 37.24 6.51
N LEU A 328 -20.39 37.82 5.51
CA LEU A 328 -20.84 39.05 4.85
C LEU A 328 -22.08 38.80 3.98
N ILE A 329 -22.09 37.72 3.20
CA ILE A 329 -23.23 37.38 2.32
C ILE A 329 -24.49 37.09 3.14
N THR A 330 -24.37 36.42 4.29
CA THR A 330 -25.52 36.15 5.18
C THR A 330 -26.10 37.40 5.85
N ARG A 331 -25.34 38.50 5.97
CA ARG A 331 -25.88 39.79 6.43
C ARG A 331 -26.68 40.57 5.38
N PHE A 332 -26.54 40.23 4.09
CA PHE A 332 -27.28 40.89 3.00
C PHE A 332 -28.52 40.13 2.53
N VAL A 333 -28.75 38.90 3.02
CA VAL A 333 -29.93 38.07 2.70
C VAL A 333 -30.97 38.13 3.84
N LEU A 334 -31.12 39.31 4.44
CA LEU A 334 -32.28 39.66 5.27
C LEU A 334 -32.83 41.00 4.74
N TYR A 335 -33.75 40.89 3.80
CA TYR A 335 -34.77 41.90 3.48
C TYR A 335 -36.13 41.23 3.59
#